data_AF-A0A374IBS2-F1
#
_entry.id   AF-A0A374IBS2-F1
#
_cell.length_a   1.000
_cell.length_b   1.000
_cell.length_c   1.000
_cell.angle_alpha   90.00
_cell.angle_beta   90.00
_cell.angle_gamma   90.00
#
_symmetry.space_group_name_H-M   'P 1'
#
loop_
_entity.id
_entity.type
_entity.pdbx_description
1 polymer ?
#
loop_
_entity_poly.entity_id
_entity_poly.type
_entity_poly.pdbx_seq_one_letter_code
_entity_poly.pdbx_strand_id
1 'polypeptide(L)'
;MRPKHLVSIVLIAVVLVMLMRNNNSMTNARPLVYRESLDEVAAQINGEKLTLRDMAFYVGYEEYQIQQEALVYDPDDPNRYWSMRVEGGFMNAVARKNAMQMALHDELFYQMAMEEGITLDDNDQKHMDNKLEDFWEDLTERQGETALGISRKDAKKTIQRIAYAQKYQEVYAQLHNRTYDDYAYREDSYQKLLKKQKYKVNAKVWNRVSFGNVTYNNKKKED
;
A
#
# COMPACT_ATOMS: atom_id res chain seq x y z
N MET A 1 37.29 37.39 18.37
CA MET A 1 36.71 37.18 17.02
C MET A 1 35.61 38.20 16.79
N ARG A 2 35.62 38.94 15.68
CA ARG A 2 34.64 40.00 15.39
C ARG A 2 33.26 39.39 15.06
N PRO A 3 32.14 39.97 15.51
CA PRO A 3 30.79 39.41 15.37
C PRO A 3 30.35 39.16 13.92
N LYS A 4 31.01 39.79 12.93
CA LYS A 4 30.75 39.60 11.50
C LYS A 4 31.06 38.17 11.02
N HIS A 5 32.07 37.50 11.59
CA HIS A 5 32.42 36.13 11.18
C HIS A 5 31.46 35.08 11.75
N LEU A 6 30.88 35.33 12.93
CA LEU A 6 29.86 34.47 13.53
C LEU A 6 28.57 34.49 12.71
N VAL A 7 28.12 35.66 12.27
CA VAL A 7 26.94 35.81 11.39
C VAL A 7 27.15 35.10 10.05
N SER A 8 28.33 35.23 9.43
CA SER A 8 28.65 34.53 8.18
C SER A 8 28.67 33.01 8.34
N ILE A 9 29.20 32.47 9.44
CA ILE A 9 29.22 31.02 9.70
C ILE A 9 27.80 30.47 9.87
N VAL A 10 26.92 31.19 10.58
CA VAL A 10 25.52 30.80 10.78
C VAL A 10 24.76 30.81 9.46
N LEU A 11 24.97 31.81 8.60
CA LEU A 11 24.35 31.89 7.28
C LEU A 11 24.77 30.73 6.36
N ILE A 12 26.05 30.37 6.36
CA ILE A 12 26.57 29.22 5.60
C ILE A 12 25.95 27.91 6.10
N ALA A 13 25.80 27.73 7.41
CA ALA A 13 25.16 26.55 7.98
C ALA A 13 23.68 26.43 7.57
N VAL A 14 22.92 27.54 7.56
CA VAL A 14 21.52 27.55 7.11
C VAL A 14 21.40 27.21 5.63
N VAL A 15 22.27 27.77 4.78
CA VAL A 15 22.30 27.46 3.34
C VAL A 15 22.65 25.99 3.11
N LEU A 16 23.61 25.43 3.85
CA LEU A 16 23.96 24.01 3.76
C LEU A 16 22.80 23.10 4.19
N VAL A 17 22.07 23.46 5.25
CA VAL A 17 20.86 22.73 5.68
C VAL A 17 19.76 22.82 4.62
N MET A 18 19.57 23.99 4.00
CA MET A 18 18.62 24.15 2.89
C MET A 18 19.02 23.34 1.65
N LEU A 19 20.31 23.32 1.29
CA LEU A 19 20.83 22.52 0.18
C LEU A 19 20.71 21.02 0.44
N MET A 20 20.98 20.55 1.66
CA MET A 20 20.75 19.15 2.05
C MET A 20 19.27 18.78 2.02
N ARG A 21 18.38 19.68 2.47
CA ARG A 21 16.92 19.48 2.43
C ARG A 21 16.39 19.46 0.99
N ASN A 22 16.98 20.27 0.10
CA ASN A 22 16.66 20.32 -1.33
C ASN A 22 17.23 19.12 -2.12
N ASN A 23 18.41 18.61 -1.77
CA ASN A 23 18.93 17.38 -2.40
C ASN A 23 18.10 16.14 -2.04
N ASN A 24 17.54 16.09 -0.83
CA ASN A 24 16.58 15.05 -0.44
C ASN A 24 15.21 15.24 -1.14
N SER A 25 14.90 16.43 -1.67
CA SER A 25 13.72 16.66 -2.52
C SER A 25 13.96 16.39 -4.01
N MET A 26 15.20 16.50 -4.51
CA MET A 26 15.54 16.22 -5.92
C MET A 26 15.59 14.72 -6.26
N THR A 27 15.79 13.82 -5.29
CA THR A 27 15.59 12.38 -5.53
C THR A 27 14.12 11.99 -5.70
N ASN A 28 13.17 12.90 -5.45
CA ASN A 28 11.74 12.70 -5.67
C ASN A 28 11.31 12.99 -7.13
N ALA A 29 12.25 13.27 -8.04
CA ALA A 29 11.94 13.84 -9.36
C ALA A 29 11.58 12.84 -10.46
N ARG A 30 11.78 11.52 -10.29
CA ARG A 30 11.37 10.55 -11.31
C ARG A 30 10.02 9.92 -10.96
N PRO A 31 9.00 10.02 -11.84
CA PRO A 31 7.78 9.23 -11.72
C PRO A 31 8.15 7.76 -11.52
N LEU A 32 7.50 7.09 -10.58
CA LEU A 32 7.68 5.66 -10.40
C LEU A 32 6.81 4.94 -11.42
N VAL A 33 7.45 4.19 -12.33
CA VAL A 33 6.75 3.28 -13.24
C VAL A 33 6.62 1.94 -12.51
N TYR A 34 5.38 1.55 -12.18
CA TYR A 34 5.12 0.46 -11.23
C TYR A 34 5.76 -0.86 -11.67
N ARG A 35 5.41 -1.31 -12.89
CA ARG A 35 5.93 -2.54 -13.51
C ARG A 35 7.47 -2.60 -13.63
N GLU A 36 8.14 -1.45 -13.65
CA GLU A 36 9.61 -1.36 -13.75
C GLU A 36 10.29 -1.30 -12.36
N SER A 37 9.51 -1.20 -11.29
CA SER A 37 10.00 -0.97 -9.92
C SER A 37 9.65 -2.10 -8.96
N LEU A 38 9.32 -3.29 -9.47
CA LEU A 38 8.70 -4.36 -8.68
C LEU A 38 9.53 -4.85 -7.50
N ASP A 39 10.86 -4.80 -7.62
CA ASP A 39 11.76 -5.28 -6.59
C ASP A 39 12.11 -4.19 -5.54
N GLU A 40 11.61 -2.96 -5.72
CA GLU A 40 11.76 -1.89 -4.74
C GLU A 40 10.98 -2.20 -3.47
N VAL A 41 11.64 -2.04 -2.32
CA VAL A 41 11.04 -2.32 -1.01
C VAL A 41 10.10 -1.19 -0.63
N ALA A 42 8.81 -1.48 -0.51
CA ALA A 42 7.78 -0.54 -0.10
C ALA A 42 7.62 -0.49 1.42
N ALA A 43 7.77 -1.62 2.11
CA ALA A 43 7.67 -1.72 3.55
C ALA A 43 8.50 -2.88 4.11
N GLN A 44 8.68 -2.89 5.42
CA GLN A 44 9.26 -3.99 6.17
C GLN A 44 8.48 -4.19 7.47
N ILE A 45 8.25 -5.43 7.88
CA ILE A 45 7.66 -5.78 9.17
C ILE A 45 8.32 -7.05 9.73
N ASN A 46 8.79 -6.96 10.98
CA ASN A 46 9.48 -8.04 11.70
C ASN A 46 10.66 -8.67 10.94
N GLY A 47 11.35 -7.88 10.11
CA GLY A 47 12.49 -8.33 9.30
C GLY A 47 12.10 -8.67 7.86
N GLU A 48 10.85 -9.04 7.60
CA GLU A 48 10.36 -9.38 6.26
C GLU A 48 10.13 -8.13 5.41
N LYS A 49 10.59 -8.17 4.16
CA LYS A 49 10.48 -7.06 3.21
C LYS A 49 9.30 -7.26 2.28
N LEU A 50 8.45 -6.25 2.17
CA LEU A 50 7.37 -6.18 1.20
C LEU A 50 7.82 -5.32 0.03
N THR A 51 7.97 -5.93 -1.14
CA THR A 51 8.34 -5.26 -2.39
C THR A 51 7.11 -4.73 -3.12
N LEU A 52 7.28 -3.86 -4.12
CA LEU A 52 6.14 -3.42 -4.95
C LEU A 52 5.46 -4.59 -5.68
N ARG A 53 6.15 -5.71 -5.93
CA ARG A 53 5.52 -6.95 -6.37
C ARG A 53 4.50 -7.48 -5.36
N ASP A 54 4.87 -7.54 -4.08
CA ASP A 54 3.98 -8.00 -3.02
C ASP A 54 2.83 -7.02 -2.78
N MET A 55 3.05 -5.72 -3.02
CA MET A 55 2.03 -4.66 -2.90
C MET A 55 1.00 -4.64 -4.04
N ALA A 56 1.26 -5.34 -5.15
CA ALA A 56 0.50 -5.15 -6.40
C ALA A 56 -0.98 -5.52 -6.28
N PHE A 57 -1.31 -6.57 -5.51
CA PHE A 57 -2.70 -6.92 -5.21
C PHE A 57 -3.43 -5.75 -4.55
N TYR A 58 -2.84 -5.16 -3.51
CA TYR A 58 -3.46 -4.07 -2.74
C TYR A 58 -3.64 -2.80 -3.58
N VAL A 59 -2.68 -2.50 -4.46
CA VAL A 59 -2.78 -1.36 -5.38
C VAL A 59 -3.91 -1.60 -6.39
N GLY A 60 -3.92 -2.75 -7.06
CA GLY A 60 -4.94 -3.08 -8.06
C GLY A 60 -6.34 -3.21 -7.47
N TYR A 61 -6.46 -3.73 -6.24
CA TYR A 61 -7.72 -3.85 -5.51
C TYR A 61 -8.25 -2.48 -5.07
N GLU A 62 -7.44 -1.65 -4.42
CA GLU A 62 -7.88 -0.34 -3.94
C GLU A 62 -8.22 0.60 -5.13
N GLU A 63 -7.43 0.55 -6.21
CA GLU A 63 -7.76 1.32 -7.41
C GLU A 63 -9.07 0.89 -8.04
N TYR A 64 -9.38 -0.41 -8.08
CA TYR A 64 -10.66 -0.89 -8.59
C TYR A 64 -11.84 -0.36 -7.77
N GLN A 65 -11.81 -0.53 -6.45
CA GLN A 65 -12.92 -0.13 -5.58
C GLN A 65 -13.22 1.38 -5.73
N ILE A 66 -12.18 2.21 -5.63
CA ILE A 66 -12.34 3.66 -5.74
C ILE A 66 -12.70 4.07 -7.18
N GLN A 67 -12.23 3.37 -8.21
CA GLN A 67 -12.62 3.66 -9.57
C GLN A 67 -14.12 3.43 -9.80
N GLN A 68 -14.71 2.37 -9.23
CA GLN A 68 -16.15 2.14 -9.34
C GLN A 68 -16.94 3.28 -8.70
N GLU A 69 -16.52 3.76 -7.52
CA GLU A 69 -17.10 4.95 -6.89
C GLU A 69 -16.91 6.21 -7.74
N ALA A 70 -15.73 6.40 -8.33
CA ALA A 70 -15.41 7.54 -9.17
C ALA A 70 -16.28 7.60 -10.43
N LEU A 71 -16.56 6.44 -11.05
CA LEU A 71 -17.42 6.33 -12.22
C LEU A 71 -18.90 6.60 -11.89
N VAL A 72 -19.34 6.28 -10.67
CA VAL A 72 -20.68 6.66 -10.18
C VAL A 72 -20.75 8.17 -9.93
N TYR A 73 -19.67 8.77 -9.43
CA TYR A 73 -19.61 10.20 -9.14
C TYR A 73 -19.58 11.08 -10.40
N ASP A 74 -18.65 10.81 -11.32
CA ASP A 74 -18.50 11.51 -12.60
C ASP A 74 -17.94 10.53 -13.63
N PRO A 75 -18.79 9.89 -14.46
CA PRO A 75 -18.35 8.88 -15.43
C PRO A 75 -17.47 9.46 -16.54
N ASP A 76 -17.56 10.77 -16.80
CA ASP A 76 -16.79 11.46 -17.85
C ASP A 76 -15.42 11.94 -17.34
N ASP A 77 -15.33 12.30 -16.05
CA ASP A 77 -14.06 12.70 -15.41
C ASP A 77 -13.87 12.06 -14.01
N PRO A 78 -13.56 10.75 -13.95
CA PRO A 78 -13.33 10.03 -12.68
C PRO A 78 -12.21 10.64 -11.84
N ASN A 79 -11.27 11.37 -12.47
CA ASN A 79 -10.16 12.01 -11.77
C ASN A 79 -10.62 13.08 -10.77
N ARG A 80 -11.82 13.66 -10.96
CA ARG A 80 -12.40 14.60 -9.99
C ARG A 80 -12.63 13.94 -8.64
N TYR A 81 -13.08 12.68 -8.64
CA TYR A 81 -13.24 11.90 -7.42
C TYR A 81 -11.88 11.57 -6.80
N TRP A 82 -10.93 11.08 -7.60
CA TRP A 82 -9.56 10.77 -7.16
C TRP A 82 -8.80 11.97 -6.55
N SER A 83 -9.13 13.17 -7.02
CA SER A 83 -8.55 14.44 -6.56
C SER A 83 -9.41 15.15 -5.51
N MET A 84 -10.52 14.55 -5.06
CA MET A 84 -11.41 15.14 -4.07
C MET A 84 -10.78 15.13 -2.68
N ARG A 85 -11.08 16.17 -1.89
CA ARG A 85 -10.74 16.21 -0.47
C ARG A 85 -11.79 15.43 0.33
N VAL A 86 -11.34 14.43 1.07
CA VAL A 86 -12.14 13.62 1.97
C VAL A 86 -11.53 13.66 3.38
N GLU A 87 -12.16 13.00 4.34
CA GLU A 87 -11.56 12.79 5.64
C GLU A 87 -10.21 12.05 5.49
N GLY A 88 -9.15 12.59 6.10
CA GLY A 88 -7.81 12.02 6.00
C GLY A 88 -6.97 12.48 4.80
N GLY A 89 -7.49 13.32 3.89
CA GLY A 89 -6.69 13.97 2.84
C GLY A 89 -7.35 13.96 1.47
N PHE A 90 -6.54 13.92 0.41
CA PHE A 90 -7.05 13.67 -0.94
C PHE A 90 -7.36 12.18 -1.12
N MET A 91 -8.37 11.83 -1.92
CA MET A 91 -8.78 10.44 -2.13
C MET A 91 -7.60 9.54 -2.56
N ASN A 92 -6.77 10.00 -3.50
CA ASN A 92 -5.56 9.29 -3.91
C ASN A 92 -4.55 9.02 -2.77
N ALA A 93 -4.45 9.91 -1.78
CA ALA A 93 -3.57 9.77 -0.63
C ALA A 93 -4.18 8.83 0.42
N VAL A 94 -5.50 8.86 0.57
CA VAL A 94 -6.25 7.91 1.42
C VAL A 94 -6.13 6.49 0.86
N ALA A 95 -6.38 6.30 -0.44
CA ALA A 95 -6.19 5.03 -1.15
C ALA A 95 -4.80 4.43 -0.91
N ARG A 96 -3.77 5.27 -1.10
CA ARG A 96 -2.37 4.90 -0.84
C ARG A 96 -2.14 4.45 0.60
N LYS A 97 -2.73 5.15 1.57
CA LYS A 97 -2.61 4.79 2.98
C LYS A 97 -3.31 3.46 3.26
N ASN A 98 -4.52 3.26 2.73
CA ASN A 98 -5.30 2.04 2.92
C ASN A 98 -4.58 0.81 2.37
N ALA A 99 -4.12 0.87 1.11
CA ALA A 99 -3.38 -0.23 0.50
C ALA A 99 -2.13 -0.65 1.31
N MET A 100 -1.41 0.33 1.90
CA MET A 100 -0.29 0.04 2.80
C MET A 100 -0.73 -0.58 4.12
N GLN A 101 -1.82 -0.08 4.71
CA GLN A 101 -2.33 -0.64 5.97
C GLN A 101 -2.86 -2.06 5.80
N MET A 102 -3.55 -2.36 4.69
CA MET A 102 -4.00 -3.71 4.34
C MET A 102 -2.81 -4.66 4.17
N ALA A 103 -1.76 -4.24 3.44
CA ALA A 103 -0.58 -5.07 3.26
C ALA A 103 0.16 -5.37 4.57
N LEU A 104 0.33 -4.38 5.45
CA LEU A 104 0.94 -4.58 6.76
C LEU A 104 0.06 -5.45 7.67
N HIS A 105 -1.26 -5.30 7.56
CA HIS A 105 -2.23 -6.08 8.32
C HIS A 105 -2.13 -7.55 7.97
N ASP A 106 -2.25 -7.86 6.68
CA ASP A 106 -2.24 -9.23 6.23
C ASP A 106 -0.87 -9.87 6.45
N GLU A 107 0.21 -9.11 6.27
CA GLU A 107 1.54 -9.62 6.56
C GLU A 107 1.75 -9.96 8.04
N LEU A 108 1.26 -9.12 8.94
CA LEU A 108 1.36 -9.38 10.37
C LEU A 108 0.61 -10.65 10.76
N PHE A 109 -0.67 -10.75 10.37
CA PHE A 109 -1.46 -11.93 10.69
C PHE A 109 -0.95 -13.18 9.97
N TYR A 110 -0.40 -13.06 8.76
CA TYR A 110 0.30 -14.16 8.08
C TYR A 110 1.49 -14.66 8.89
N GLN A 111 2.37 -13.78 9.36
CA GLN A 111 3.53 -14.18 10.17
C GLN A 111 3.10 -14.91 11.45
N MET A 112 2.08 -14.40 12.13
CA MET A 112 1.55 -15.03 13.33
C MET A 112 0.86 -16.37 13.02
N ALA A 113 0.18 -16.49 11.88
CA ALA A 113 -0.38 -17.75 11.40
C ALA A 113 0.70 -18.80 11.19
N MET A 114 1.85 -18.42 10.63
CA MET A 114 2.99 -19.31 10.43
C MET A 114 3.65 -19.69 11.76
N GLU A 115 3.73 -18.76 12.71
CA GLU A 115 4.27 -19.03 14.06
C GLU A 115 3.41 -20.02 14.83
N GLU A 116 2.09 -19.91 14.73
CA GLU A 116 1.12 -20.80 15.39
C GLU A 116 0.82 -22.09 14.60
N GLY A 117 1.46 -22.30 13.45
CA GLY A 117 1.30 -23.51 12.64
C GLY A 117 -0.09 -23.67 12.02
N ILE A 118 -0.77 -22.57 11.70
CA ILE A 118 -2.07 -22.57 11.04
C ILE A 118 -1.97 -23.22 9.65
N THR A 119 -2.95 -24.03 9.30
CA THR A 119 -3.10 -24.63 7.97
C THR A 119 -4.39 -24.16 7.30
N LEU A 120 -4.37 -24.07 5.97
CA LEU A 120 -5.58 -23.87 5.17
C LEU A 120 -6.23 -25.23 4.91
N ASP A 121 -7.54 -25.31 5.11
CA ASP A 121 -8.34 -26.47 4.73
C ASP A 121 -8.90 -26.33 3.30
N ASP A 122 -9.64 -27.33 2.85
CA ASP A 122 -10.20 -27.35 1.49
C ASP A 122 -11.16 -26.18 1.21
N ASN A 123 -11.89 -25.69 2.24
CA ASN A 123 -12.79 -24.56 2.08
C ASN A 123 -11.99 -23.25 1.96
N ASP A 124 -10.96 -23.08 2.77
CA ASP A 124 -10.06 -21.93 2.66
C ASP A 124 -9.38 -21.89 1.28
N GLN A 125 -8.90 -23.04 0.82
CA GLN A 125 -8.24 -23.19 -0.47
C GLN A 125 -9.20 -22.85 -1.62
N LYS A 126 -10.45 -23.31 -1.55
CA LYS A 126 -11.49 -22.96 -2.53
C LYS A 126 -11.80 -21.47 -2.52
N HIS A 127 -11.95 -20.86 -1.35
CA HIS A 127 -12.19 -19.42 -1.24
C HIS A 127 -11.01 -18.61 -1.80
N MET A 128 -9.78 -19.06 -1.53
CA MET A 128 -8.55 -18.47 -2.08
C MET A 128 -8.51 -18.55 -3.61
N ASP A 129 -8.86 -19.71 -4.19
CA ASP A 129 -8.84 -19.90 -5.64
C ASP A 129 -9.92 -19.05 -6.33
N ASN A 130 -11.13 -18.97 -5.77
CA ASN A 130 -12.18 -18.06 -6.26
C ASN A 130 -11.72 -16.60 -6.21
N LYS A 131 -11.13 -16.15 -5.09
CA LYS A 131 -10.62 -14.78 -4.95
C LYS A 131 -9.51 -14.47 -5.96
N LEU A 132 -8.68 -15.46 -6.28
CA LEU A 132 -7.65 -15.33 -7.33
C LEU A 132 -8.28 -15.21 -8.71
N GLU A 133 -9.31 -15.99 -9.01
CA GLU A 133 -10.06 -15.90 -10.27
C GLU A 133 -10.69 -14.52 -10.42
N ASP A 134 -11.52 -14.11 -9.47
CA ASP A 134 -12.20 -12.81 -9.47
C ASP A 134 -11.21 -11.65 -9.65
N PHE A 135 -10.15 -11.62 -8.83
CA PHE A 135 -9.14 -10.56 -8.91
C PHE A 135 -8.42 -10.57 -10.27
N TRP A 136 -8.07 -11.75 -10.79
CA TRP A 136 -7.29 -11.85 -12.03
C TRP A 136 -8.13 -11.49 -13.26
N GLU A 137 -9.41 -11.88 -13.28
CA GLU A 137 -10.35 -11.52 -14.34
C GLU A 137 -10.57 -10.01 -14.36
N ASP A 138 -10.98 -9.41 -13.24
CA ASP A 138 -11.18 -7.97 -13.08
C ASP A 138 -9.92 -7.18 -13.50
N LEU A 139 -8.74 -7.67 -13.12
CA LEU A 139 -7.48 -7.04 -13.44
C LEU A 139 -7.16 -7.13 -14.94
N THR A 140 -7.40 -8.30 -15.56
CA THR A 140 -7.15 -8.54 -16.99
C THR A 140 -8.06 -7.70 -17.88
N GLU A 141 -9.33 -7.55 -17.51
CA GLU A 141 -10.28 -6.71 -18.26
C GLU A 141 -9.80 -5.27 -18.44
N ARG A 142 -9.01 -4.76 -17.50
CA ARG A 142 -8.43 -3.41 -17.52
C ARG A 142 -6.93 -3.37 -17.86
N GLN A 143 -6.35 -4.46 -18.37
CA GLN A 143 -4.90 -4.59 -18.64
C GLN A 143 -4.02 -4.27 -17.41
N GLY A 144 -4.58 -4.44 -16.22
CA GLY A 144 -3.98 -4.05 -14.96
C GLY A 144 -2.77 -4.92 -14.60
N GLU A 145 -2.73 -6.17 -15.05
CA GLU A 145 -1.60 -7.09 -14.89
C GLU A 145 -0.38 -6.61 -15.66
N THR A 146 -0.59 -6.03 -16.85
CA THR A 146 0.46 -5.41 -17.66
C THR A 146 0.92 -4.09 -17.03
N ALA A 147 0.00 -3.29 -16.52
CA ALA A 147 0.30 -2.01 -15.86
C ALA A 147 1.05 -2.19 -14.53
N LEU A 148 0.66 -3.21 -13.75
CA LEU A 148 1.34 -3.63 -12.53
C LEU A 148 2.59 -4.46 -12.81
N GLY A 149 2.73 -5.09 -13.98
CA GLY A 149 3.87 -5.94 -14.32
C GLY A 149 3.93 -7.26 -13.56
N ILE A 150 2.79 -7.77 -13.08
CA ILE A 150 2.72 -8.98 -12.27
C ILE A 150 2.20 -10.17 -13.07
N SER A 151 2.63 -11.37 -12.67
CA SER A 151 2.08 -12.62 -13.16
C SER A 151 0.93 -13.12 -12.27
N ARG A 152 0.11 -14.05 -12.79
CA ARG A 152 -0.92 -14.73 -11.97
C ARG A 152 -0.30 -15.49 -10.79
N LYS A 153 0.95 -15.95 -10.93
CA LYS A 153 1.72 -16.58 -9.85
C LYS A 153 2.03 -15.59 -8.73
N ASP A 154 2.37 -14.35 -9.06
CA ASP A 154 2.62 -13.30 -8.07
C ASP A 154 1.32 -12.98 -7.31
N ALA A 155 0.21 -12.81 -8.03
CA ALA A 155 -1.11 -12.62 -7.42
C ALA A 155 -1.50 -13.79 -6.50
N LYS A 156 -1.30 -15.04 -6.97
CA LYS A 156 -1.58 -16.25 -6.17
C LYS A 156 -0.76 -16.28 -4.87
N LYS A 157 0.52 -15.91 -4.91
CA LYS A 157 1.38 -15.83 -3.71
C LYS A 157 0.81 -14.84 -2.70
N THR A 158 0.44 -13.64 -3.13
CA THR A 158 -0.13 -12.64 -2.21
C THR A 158 -1.48 -13.09 -1.66
N ILE A 159 -2.38 -13.58 -2.51
CA ILE A 159 -3.71 -14.05 -2.09
C ILE A 159 -3.62 -15.23 -1.10
N GLN A 160 -2.62 -16.11 -1.26
CA GLN A 160 -2.35 -17.17 -0.28
C GLN A 160 -1.97 -16.61 1.09
N ARG A 161 -1.08 -15.60 1.16
CA ARG A 161 -0.76 -14.92 2.43
C ARG A 161 -2.00 -14.30 3.06
N ILE A 162 -2.87 -13.69 2.24
CA ILE A 162 -4.14 -13.11 2.69
C ILE A 162 -5.06 -14.19 3.28
N ALA A 163 -5.17 -15.37 2.67
CA ALA A 163 -6.01 -16.44 3.19
C ALA A 163 -5.57 -16.89 4.60
N TYR A 164 -4.25 -17.08 4.80
CA TYR A 164 -3.69 -17.36 6.12
C TYR A 164 -3.95 -16.23 7.13
N ALA A 165 -3.78 -14.98 6.69
CA ALA A 165 -4.02 -13.81 7.52
C ALA A 165 -5.47 -13.73 7.98
N GLN A 166 -6.44 -13.93 7.08
CA GLN A 166 -7.87 -13.93 7.38
C GLN A 166 -8.24 -15.06 8.35
N LYS A 167 -7.74 -16.28 8.10
CA LYS A 167 -7.98 -17.41 9.00
C LYS A 167 -7.43 -17.15 10.39
N TYR A 168 -6.22 -16.60 10.48
CA TYR A 168 -5.61 -16.36 11.77
C TYR A 168 -6.16 -15.10 12.47
N GLN A 169 -6.65 -14.10 11.76
CA GLN A 169 -7.39 -12.98 12.35
C GLN A 169 -8.63 -13.49 13.11
N GLU A 170 -9.36 -14.45 12.54
CA GLU A 170 -10.49 -15.10 13.20
C GLU A 170 -10.05 -15.82 14.50
N VAL A 171 -9.02 -16.66 14.42
CA VAL A 171 -8.47 -17.37 15.59
C VAL A 171 -7.99 -16.39 16.66
N TYR A 172 -7.23 -15.38 16.26
CA TYR A 172 -6.67 -14.37 17.15
C TYR A 172 -7.77 -13.56 17.86
N ALA A 173 -8.86 -13.23 17.15
CA ALA A 173 -10.02 -12.58 17.71
C ALA A 173 -10.66 -13.42 18.81
N GLN A 174 -10.92 -14.70 18.53
CA GLN A 174 -11.53 -15.64 19.48
C GLN A 174 -10.67 -15.80 20.74
N LEU A 175 -9.35 -15.94 20.59
CA LEU A 175 -8.40 -16.04 21.71
C LEU A 175 -8.43 -14.81 22.64
N HIS A 176 -8.81 -13.65 22.12
CA HIS A 176 -8.85 -12.39 22.87
C HIS A 176 -10.25 -11.97 23.30
N ASN A 177 -11.26 -12.84 23.16
CA ASN A 177 -12.68 -12.53 23.40
C ASN A 177 -13.14 -11.29 22.62
N ARG A 178 -12.78 -11.25 21.33
CA ARG A 178 -13.08 -10.18 20.37
C ARG A 178 -13.76 -10.76 19.14
N THR A 179 -14.28 -9.89 18.28
CA THR A 179 -14.80 -10.30 16.97
C THR A 179 -13.72 -10.16 15.90
N TYR A 180 -13.93 -10.82 14.75
CA TYR A 180 -13.09 -10.66 13.56
C TYR A 180 -12.90 -9.17 13.21
N ASP A 181 -14.00 -8.41 13.19
CA ASP A 181 -14.00 -7.00 12.79
C ASP A 181 -13.19 -6.10 13.73
N ASP A 182 -13.11 -6.42 15.03
CA ASP A 182 -12.29 -5.66 15.99
C ASP A 182 -10.82 -5.56 15.58
N TYR A 183 -10.36 -6.49 14.74
CA TYR A 183 -8.99 -6.57 14.21
C TYR A 183 -8.85 -6.15 12.75
N ALA A 184 -9.89 -5.59 12.12
CA ALA A 184 -9.75 -5.02 10.79
C ALA A 184 -8.68 -3.91 10.78
N TYR A 185 -8.04 -3.69 9.62
CA TYR A 185 -6.84 -2.84 9.52
C TYR A 185 -7.00 -1.38 10.00
N ARG A 186 -8.24 -0.88 10.12
CA ARG A 186 -8.52 0.48 10.64
C ARG A 186 -8.81 0.50 12.14
N GLU A 187 -9.12 -0.65 12.73
CA GLU A 187 -9.63 -0.74 14.10
C GLU A 187 -8.53 -0.63 15.15
N ASP A 188 -8.93 -0.11 16.30
CA ASP A 188 -8.05 0.21 17.42
C ASP A 188 -7.28 -1.01 17.94
N SER A 189 -7.91 -2.20 17.96
CA SER A 189 -7.27 -3.41 18.48
C SER A 189 -6.11 -3.83 17.57
N TYR A 190 -6.32 -3.80 16.26
CA TYR A 190 -5.25 -4.04 15.29
C TYR A 190 -4.17 -2.96 15.36
N GLN A 191 -4.54 -1.67 15.40
CA GLN A 191 -3.57 -0.59 15.46
C GLN A 191 -2.68 -0.67 16.72
N LYS A 192 -3.22 -1.14 17.85
CA LYS A 192 -2.44 -1.44 19.06
C LYS A 192 -1.51 -2.64 18.87
N LEU A 193 -1.96 -3.69 18.17
CA LEU A 193 -1.14 -4.85 17.84
C LEU A 193 0.03 -4.48 16.91
N LEU A 194 -0.23 -3.75 15.82
CA LEU A 194 0.78 -3.30 14.85
C LEU A 194 1.86 -2.43 15.51
N LYS A 195 1.49 -1.55 16.45
CA LYS A 195 2.45 -0.69 17.19
C LYS A 195 3.47 -1.47 18.04
N LYS A 196 3.19 -2.73 18.38
CA LYS A 196 4.14 -3.60 19.09
C LYS A 196 5.19 -4.22 18.15
N GLN A 197 4.95 -4.17 16.83
CA GLN A 197 5.79 -4.79 15.81
C GLN A 197 6.90 -3.85 15.34
N LYS A 198 7.99 -4.43 14.85
CA LYS A 198 9.06 -3.66 14.20
C LYS A 198 8.73 -3.48 12.74
N TYR A 199 8.02 -2.40 12.40
CA TYR A 199 7.67 -2.10 11.00
C TYR A 199 8.18 -0.73 10.54
N LYS A 200 8.39 -0.60 9.23
CA LYS A 200 8.82 0.64 8.57
C LYS A 200 8.27 0.70 7.15
N VAL A 201 7.64 1.83 6.82
CA VAL A 201 7.25 2.16 5.43
C VAL A 201 8.38 2.91 4.74
N ASN A 202 8.77 2.49 3.55
CA ASN A 202 9.73 3.20 2.72
C ASN A 202 9.04 4.35 1.95
N ALA A 203 8.93 5.50 2.61
CA ALA A 203 8.29 6.68 2.04
C ALA A 203 8.91 7.14 0.71
N LYS A 204 10.21 6.87 0.46
CA LYS A 204 10.88 7.23 -0.81
C LYS A 204 10.38 6.42 -1.99
N VAL A 205 9.89 5.20 -1.77
CA VAL A 205 9.29 4.34 -2.80
C VAL A 205 7.77 4.53 -2.79
N TRP A 206 7.15 4.32 -1.63
CA TRP A 206 5.69 4.24 -1.52
C TRP A 206 4.98 5.55 -1.87
N ASN A 207 5.55 6.72 -1.55
CA ASN A 207 4.91 8.00 -1.88
C ASN A 207 4.93 8.32 -3.38
N ARG A 208 5.72 7.59 -4.19
CA ARG A 208 5.81 7.80 -5.64
C ARG A 208 4.81 6.95 -6.44
N VAL A 209 4.18 5.93 -5.83
CA VAL A 209 3.17 5.10 -6.49
C VAL A 209 1.94 5.94 -6.85
N SER A 210 1.60 6.15 -8.11
CA SER A 210 0.53 7.11 -8.44
C SER A 210 -0.87 6.49 -8.39
N PHE A 211 -1.46 6.34 -7.20
CA PHE A 211 -2.85 5.86 -7.03
C PHE A 211 -3.85 6.68 -7.88
N GLY A 212 -4.75 5.96 -8.55
CA GLY A 212 -5.64 6.45 -9.59
C GLY A 212 -5.03 6.41 -10.99
N ASN A 213 -3.72 6.19 -11.11
CA ASN A 213 -3.00 6.18 -12.38
C ASN A 213 -2.13 4.94 -12.58
N VAL A 214 -2.16 3.95 -11.68
CA VAL A 214 -1.37 2.72 -11.88
C VAL A 214 -2.07 1.82 -12.89
N THR A 215 -3.35 1.52 -12.70
CA THR A 215 -4.15 0.62 -13.55
C THR A 215 -5.19 1.33 -14.41
N TYR A 216 -5.63 2.55 -14.04
CA TYR A 216 -6.66 3.30 -14.78
C TYR A 216 -6.18 4.53 -15.55
N ASN A 217 -4.97 5.03 -15.27
CA ASN A 217 -4.40 6.25 -15.87
C ASN A 217 -5.39 7.42 -15.96
N ASN A 218 -6.03 7.78 -14.85
CA ASN A 218 -7.00 8.90 -14.74
C ASN A 218 -6.37 10.30 -14.92
N LYS A 219 -5.15 10.45 -15.45
CA LYS A 219 -4.61 11.78 -15.72
C LYS A 219 -5.52 12.49 -16.71
N LYS A 220 -5.89 13.73 -16.38
CA LYS A 220 -6.64 14.60 -17.28
C LYS A 220 -5.91 14.64 -18.63
N LYS A 221 -6.59 14.30 -19.73
CA LYS A 221 -6.04 14.55 -21.07
C LYS A 221 -5.82 16.07 -21.17
N GLU A 222 -4.59 16.48 -21.42
CA GLU A 222 -4.33 17.84 -21.86
C GLU A 222 -4.89 17.92 -23.28
N ASP A 223 -5.91 18.77 -23.47
CA ASP A 223 -6.49 19.08 -24.78
C ASP A 223 -5.48 19.78 -25.69
#